data_AF-A0A5E4LXN5-F1
#
_entry.id   AF-A0A5E4LXN5-F1
#
_cell.length_a   1.000
_cell.length_b   1.000
_cell.length_c   1.000
_cell.angle_alpha   90.00
_cell.angle_beta   90.00
_cell.angle_gamma   90.00
#
_symmetry.space_group_name_H-M   'P 1'
#
loop_
_entity.id
_entity.type
_entity.pdbx_description
1 polymer ?
#
loop_
_entity_poly.entity_id
_entity_poly.type
_entity_poly.pdbx_seq_one_letter_code
_entity_poly.pdbx_strand_id
1 'polypeptide(L)'
;MLKKIKDSLKKSKFQIVVLFATLALFLITNFLFRDGSLNFIPILIAILVVIEIVAFVGMEVKQGAQKHGWKHEIVDTIIALAIAVAIWFGLSFVLNTSSPISGVVSCSMLPNLQRGDFVVVQGAPVSAHEINMSQSELNSLTQDATIFYDNKNITIPGSIFSYCVQHDGNGMCNFFVEHPENLIETKGVFTYKYERCSLTYSNGTKKYEPCLKSVTFKGTEYLTNFSNDVIVYQPPVGDIYSLIGDIVHRAFFKINVDGKSYYLTRGDNNPILDLQVYDYTNKLGNSPIPQDRSRGKVILRIPYLGYFKLFISGYLKEDAQCKTQLEFSHS
;
A
#
# COMPACT_ATOMS: atom_id res chain seq x y z
N MET A 1 23.17 45.33 16.02
CA MET A 1 22.07 44.54 15.42
C MET A 1 22.52 43.11 15.07
N LEU A 2 23.57 42.93 14.28
CA LEU A 2 24.13 41.61 13.89
C LEU A 2 24.47 40.66 15.06
N LYS A 3 25.05 41.15 16.16
CA LYS A 3 25.39 40.32 17.33
C LYS A 3 24.15 39.73 18.03
N LYS A 4 23.10 40.55 18.23
CA LYS A 4 21.81 40.10 18.79
C LYS A 4 21.12 39.06 17.91
N ILE A 5 21.19 39.22 16.58
CA ILE A 5 20.64 38.25 15.61
C ILE A 5 21.42 36.93 15.70
N LYS A 6 22.75 36.98 15.72
CA LYS A 6 23.63 35.80 15.85
C LYS A 6 23.43 35.05 17.16
N ASP A 7 23.18 35.76 18.26
CA ASP A 7 22.91 35.15 19.57
C ASP A 7 21.48 34.59 19.66
N SER A 8 20.51 35.18 18.96
CA SER A 8 19.16 34.61 18.82
C SER A 8 19.15 33.36 17.95
N LEU A 9 19.94 33.33 16.87
CA LEU A 9 20.12 32.19 15.98
C LEU A 9 20.73 30.95 16.65
N LYS A 10 21.37 31.09 17.81
CA LYS A 10 21.93 29.97 18.59
C LYS A 10 20.93 29.32 19.54
N LYS A 11 19.77 29.94 19.78
CA LYS A 11 18.76 29.40 20.71
C LYS A 11 17.99 28.29 19.99
N SER A 12 18.03 27.06 20.53
CA SER A 12 17.33 25.89 19.96
C SER A 12 15.85 26.19 19.64
N LYS A 13 15.13 26.89 20.54
CA LYS A 13 13.73 27.33 20.31
C LYS A 13 13.54 28.20 19.05
N PHE A 14 14.49 29.08 18.72
CA PHE A 14 14.39 29.94 17.55
C PHE A 14 14.69 29.17 16.26
N GLN A 15 15.65 28.24 16.30
CA GLN A 15 15.98 27.37 15.16
C GLN A 15 14.81 26.45 14.81
N ILE A 16 14.12 25.92 15.82
CA ILE A 16 12.90 25.12 15.63
C ILE A 16 11.81 25.94 14.94
N VAL A 17 11.59 27.19 15.35
CA VAL A 17 10.60 28.09 14.70
C VAL A 17 10.97 28.37 13.25
N VAL A 18 12.25 28.62 12.97
CA VAL A 18 12.73 28.83 11.59
C VAL A 18 12.51 27.57 10.75
N LEU A 19 12.90 26.40 11.26
CA LEU A 19 12.73 25.12 10.58
C LEU A 19 11.24 24.82 10.28
N PHE A 20 10.35 25.08 11.23
CA PHE A 20 8.91 24.90 10.99
C PHE A 20 8.37 25.91 9.96
N ALA A 21 8.85 27.15 9.97
CA ALA A 21 8.45 28.16 9.00
C ALA A 21 8.94 27.81 7.58
N THR A 22 10.17 27.32 7.43
CA THR A 22 10.72 26.87 6.14
C THR A 22 10.07 25.59 5.65
N LEU A 23 9.76 24.64 6.55
CA LEU A 23 8.96 23.46 6.22
C LEU A 23 7.55 23.84 5.75
N ALA A 24 6.88 24.79 6.43
CA ALA A 24 5.58 25.28 5.98
C ALA A 24 5.68 25.95 4.61
N LEU A 25 6.72 26.76 4.37
CA LEU A 25 6.98 27.39 3.08
C LEU A 25 7.23 26.34 1.99
N PHE A 26 7.98 25.28 2.29
CA PHE A 26 8.17 24.14 1.39
C PHE A 26 6.82 23.52 0.99
N LEU A 27 5.96 23.22 1.97
CA LEU A 27 4.64 22.63 1.70
C LEU A 27 3.76 23.55 0.85
N ILE A 28 3.73 24.85 1.15
CA ILE A 28 2.97 25.85 0.40
C ILE A 28 3.48 25.94 -1.05
N THR A 29 4.78 26.06 -1.24
CA THR A 29 5.38 26.19 -2.58
C THR A 29 5.25 24.91 -3.39
N ASN A 30 5.40 23.74 -2.76
CA ASN A 30 5.19 22.44 -3.40
C ASN A 30 3.73 22.27 -3.85
N PHE A 31 2.77 22.84 -3.12
CA PHE A 31 1.37 22.87 -3.53
C PHE A 31 1.13 23.85 -4.69
N LEU A 32 1.65 25.08 -4.60
CA LEU A 32 1.39 26.16 -5.57
C LEU A 32 2.09 25.95 -6.92
N PHE A 33 3.33 25.46 -6.92
CA PHE A 33 4.17 25.38 -8.13
C PHE A 33 4.30 23.95 -8.68
N ARG A 34 3.43 23.04 -8.25
CA ARG A 34 3.48 21.60 -8.55
C ARG A 34 3.60 21.28 -10.05
N ASP A 35 2.80 21.95 -10.88
CA ASP A 35 2.70 21.69 -12.33
C ASP A 35 3.13 22.91 -13.18
N GLY A 36 3.83 23.87 -12.56
CA GLY A 36 4.25 25.12 -13.20
C GLY A 36 5.71 25.10 -13.65
N SER A 37 6.09 26.08 -14.49
CA SER A 37 7.49 26.31 -14.92
C SER A 37 8.45 26.64 -13.77
N LEU A 38 7.95 26.86 -12.56
CA LEU A 38 8.70 27.18 -11.34
C LEU A 38 8.84 25.98 -10.37
N ASN A 39 8.68 24.75 -10.87
CA ASN A 39 8.80 23.52 -10.07
C ASN A 39 10.19 23.31 -9.40
N PHE A 40 11.20 24.11 -9.74
CA PHE A 40 12.50 24.12 -9.08
C PHE A 40 12.51 24.85 -7.72
N ILE A 41 11.55 25.74 -7.46
CA ILE A 41 11.47 26.50 -6.20
C ILE A 41 11.28 25.57 -4.98
N PRO A 42 10.32 24.62 -4.99
CA PRO A 42 10.19 23.65 -3.91
C PRO A 42 11.46 22.84 -3.67
N ILE A 43 12.23 22.52 -4.71
CA ILE A 43 13.50 21.79 -4.60
C ILE A 43 14.53 22.62 -3.83
N LEU A 44 14.68 23.91 -4.15
CA LEU A 44 15.59 24.80 -3.43
C LEU A 44 15.22 24.95 -1.95
N ILE A 45 13.93 25.05 -1.65
CA ILE A 45 13.46 25.14 -0.26
C ILE A 45 13.66 23.79 0.46
N ALA A 46 13.44 22.66 -0.21
CA ALA A 46 13.75 21.34 0.36
C ALA A 46 15.24 21.20 0.72
N ILE A 47 16.14 21.67 -0.16
CA ILE A 47 17.59 21.70 0.13
C ILE A 47 17.87 22.59 1.35
N LEU A 48 17.23 23.75 1.45
CA LEU A 48 17.37 24.64 2.61
C LEU A 48 16.90 23.97 3.91
N VAL A 49 15.75 23.29 3.89
CA VAL A 49 15.23 22.54 5.05
C VAL A 49 16.24 21.46 5.47
N VAL A 50 16.84 20.74 4.53
CA VAL A 50 17.90 19.75 4.84
C VAL A 50 19.12 20.42 5.49
N ILE A 51 19.59 21.55 4.95
CA ILE A 51 20.70 22.31 5.52
C ILE A 51 20.37 22.78 6.94
N GLU A 52 19.15 23.27 7.17
CA GLU A 52 18.68 23.71 8.48
C GLU A 52 18.61 22.58 9.50
N ILE A 53 18.12 21.40 9.11
CA ILE A 53 18.13 20.20 9.96
C ILE A 53 19.57 19.80 10.31
N VAL A 54 20.46 19.72 9.32
CA VAL A 54 21.87 19.37 9.56
C VAL A 54 22.55 20.40 10.48
N ALA A 55 22.29 21.69 10.26
CA ALA A 55 22.83 22.75 11.09
C ALA A 55 22.25 22.69 12.52
N PHE A 56 20.94 22.46 12.66
CA PHE A 56 20.26 22.31 13.94
C PHE A 56 20.85 21.15 14.75
N VAL A 57 20.86 19.95 14.16
CA VAL A 57 21.42 18.74 14.79
C VAL A 57 22.90 18.95 15.13
N GLY A 58 23.71 19.48 14.20
CA GLY A 58 25.12 19.75 14.45
C GLY A 58 25.36 20.77 15.57
N MET A 59 24.49 21.79 15.69
CA MET A 59 24.55 22.75 16.78
C MET A 59 24.12 22.15 18.12
N GLU A 60 23.07 21.32 18.16
CA GLU A 60 22.66 20.63 19.39
C GLU A 60 23.75 19.67 19.87
N VAL A 61 24.32 18.85 18.99
CA VAL A 61 25.45 17.95 19.30
C VAL A 61 26.64 18.75 19.80
N LYS A 62 26.99 19.87 19.15
CA LYS A 62 28.11 20.72 19.59
C LYS A 62 27.85 21.36 20.95
N GLN A 63 26.64 21.85 21.20
CA GLN A 63 26.27 22.46 22.49
C GLN A 63 26.26 21.42 23.60
N GLY A 64 25.73 20.23 23.34
CA GLY A 64 25.77 19.08 24.25
C GLY A 64 27.21 18.68 24.57
N ALA A 65 28.04 18.51 23.53
CA ALA A 65 29.46 18.16 23.70
C ALA A 65 30.27 19.23 24.44
N GLN A 66 29.92 20.51 24.31
CA GLN A 66 30.55 21.60 25.07
C GLN A 66 30.13 21.60 26.54
N LYS A 67 28.91 21.18 26.85
CA LYS A 67 28.36 21.21 28.22
C LYS A 67 28.68 19.93 29.01
N HIS A 68 28.63 18.78 28.36
CA HIS A 68 28.75 17.47 28.98
C HIS A 68 29.98 16.68 28.49
N GLY A 69 30.66 17.15 27.44
CA GLY A 69 31.81 16.48 26.83
C GLY A 69 31.41 15.50 25.71
N TRP A 70 32.27 15.37 24.70
CA TRP A 70 32.03 14.48 23.55
C TRP A 70 31.79 13.01 23.91
N LYS A 71 32.39 12.53 25.01
CA LYS A 71 32.17 11.15 25.48
C LYS A 71 30.72 10.91 25.89
N HIS A 72 30.08 11.86 26.57
CA HIS A 72 28.69 11.74 27.00
C HIS A 72 27.74 11.76 25.79
N GLU A 73 27.92 12.68 24.85
CA GLU A 73 27.07 12.76 23.64
C GLU A 73 27.11 11.47 22.80
N ILE A 74 28.30 10.88 22.65
CA ILE A 74 28.47 9.61 21.94
C ILE A 74 27.76 8.48 22.69
N VAL A 75 27.92 8.41 24.01
CA VAL A 75 27.26 7.40 24.85
C VAL A 75 25.74 7.54 24.78
N ASP A 76 25.19 8.75 24.91
CA ASP A 76 23.75 9.01 24.85
C ASP A 76 23.18 8.65 23.48
N THR A 77 23.91 8.97 22.40
CA THR A 77 23.53 8.57 21.03
C THR A 77 23.52 7.05 20.87
N ILE A 78 24.55 6.36 21.37
CA ILE A 78 24.62 4.88 21.34
C ILE A 78 23.47 4.28 22.16
N ILE A 79 23.17 4.84 23.34
CA ILE A 79 22.05 4.40 24.18
C ILE A 79 20.72 4.59 23.43
N ALA A 80 20.49 5.75 22.80
CA ALA A 80 19.27 5.99 22.04
C ALA A 80 19.11 5.01 20.87
N LEU A 81 20.19 4.74 20.13
CA LEU A 81 20.18 3.73 19.07
C LEU A 81 19.93 2.32 19.61
N ALA A 82 20.57 1.95 20.73
CA ALA A 82 20.36 0.66 21.38
C ALA A 82 18.91 0.50 21.86
N ILE A 83 18.29 1.56 22.41
CA ILE A 83 16.88 1.58 22.79
C ILE A 83 15.99 1.41 21.55
N ALA A 84 16.25 2.14 20.46
CA ALA A 84 15.46 2.02 19.24
C ALA A 84 15.51 0.60 18.66
N VAL A 85 16.70 0.00 18.62
CA VAL A 85 16.91 -1.40 18.21
C VAL A 85 16.19 -2.36 19.17
N ALA A 86 16.30 -2.15 20.48
CA ALA A 86 15.62 -2.97 21.49
C ALA A 86 14.09 -2.87 21.37
N ILE A 87 13.54 -1.70 21.09
CA ILE A 87 12.11 -1.51 20.83
C ILE A 87 11.70 -2.28 19.57
N TRP A 88 12.46 -2.17 18.47
CA TRP A 88 12.15 -2.89 17.24
C TRP A 88 12.13 -4.41 17.45
N PHE A 89 13.21 -4.97 18.00
CA PHE A 89 13.29 -6.42 18.26
C PHE A 89 12.32 -6.87 19.35
N GLY A 90 12.08 -6.04 20.38
CA GLY A 90 11.10 -6.30 21.42
C GLY A 90 9.68 -6.37 20.87
N LEU A 91 9.29 -5.42 20.02
CA LEU A 91 8.00 -5.44 19.32
C LEU A 91 7.89 -6.64 18.39
N SER A 92 8.93 -6.92 17.60
CA SER A 92 8.97 -8.09 16.72
C SER A 92 8.78 -9.40 17.49
N PHE A 93 9.43 -9.53 18.64
CA PHE A 93 9.30 -10.69 19.52
C PHE A 93 7.90 -10.81 20.11
N VAL A 94 7.37 -9.73 20.72
CA VAL A 94 6.05 -9.71 21.35
C VAL A 94 4.92 -9.95 20.34
N LEU A 95 5.03 -9.35 19.16
CA LEU A 95 4.03 -9.47 18.10
C LEU A 95 4.28 -10.66 17.17
N ASN A 96 5.34 -11.43 17.41
CA ASN A 96 5.72 -12.60 16.62
C ASN A 96 5.82 -12.30 15.11
N THR A 97 6.46 -11.20 14.74
CA THR A 97 6.60 -10.78 13.33
C THR A 97 7.91 -10.04 13.05
N SER A 98 8.46 -10.21 11.85
CA SER A 98 9.61 -9.45 11.37
C SER A 98 9.31 -7.98 11.08
N SER A 99 8.03 -7.63 10.89
CA SER A 99 7.60 -6.28 10.53
C SER A 99 6.43 -5.85 11.43
N PRO A 100 6.68 -5.53 12.71
CA PRO A 100 5.64 -5.26 13.71
C PRO A 100 4.80 -4.02 13.40
N ILE A 101 5.30 -3.16 12.52
CA ILE A 101 4.67 -1.90 12.13
C ILE A 101 4.78 -1.71 10.62
N SER A 102 3.70 -1.22 10.00
CA SER A 102 3.68 -0.84 8.58
C SER A 102 2.89 0.44 8.36
N GLY A 103 3.13 1.12 7.24
CA GLY A 103 2.42 2.35 6.88
C GLY A 103 1.65 2.14 5.58
N VAL A 104 0.42 2.62 5.53
CA VAL A 104 -0.48 2.50 4.37
C VAL A 104 -0.14 3.60 3.36
N VAL A 105 0.33 3.18 2.18
CA VAL A 105 0.92 4.10 1.19
C VAL A 105 -0.04 4.54 0.08
N SER A 106 -1.14 3.81 -0.10
CA SER A 106 -2.16 4.04 -1.14
C SER A 106 -3.58 4.07 -0.55
N CYS A 107 -4.57 4.32 -1.40
CA CYS A 107 -5.98 4.31 -1.03
C CYS A 107 -6.71 3.02 -1.46
N SER A 108 -5.98 1.92 -1.65
CA SER A 108 -6.53 0.61 -2.02
C SER A 108 -7.34 -0.05 -0.90
N MET A 109 -7.24 0.45 0.33
CA MET A 109 -7.91 -0.11 1.51
C MET A 109 -9.06 0.74 2.04
N LEU A 110 -9.49 1.78 1.31
CA LEU A 110 -10.67 2.54 1.70
C LEU A 110 -11.92 1.66 1.74
N PRO A 111 -12.87 1.94 2.65
CA PRO A 111 -12.81 2.96 3.71
C PRO A 111 -12.09 2.49 4.99
N ASN A 112 -11.68 1.22 5.07
CA ASN A 112 -11.21 0.61 6.31
C ASN A 112 -9.84 1.13 6.77
N LEU A 113 -8.90 1.32 5.85
CA LEU A 113 -7.62 1.97 6.10
C LEU A 113 -7.42 3.14 5.13
N GLN A 114 -6.97 4.26 5.67
CA GLN A 114 -6.66 5.47 4.92
C GLN A 114 -5.16 5.52 4.59
N ARG A 115 -4.83 6.14 3.47
CA ARG A 115 -3.44 6.49 3.17
C ARG A 115 -2.89 7.36 4.31
N GLY A 116 -1.68 7.03 4.77
CA GLY A 116 -1.07 7.68 5.93
C GLY A 116 -1.47 7.09 7.26
N ASP A 117 -2.30 6.04 7.30
CA ASP A 117 -2.45 5.22 8.48
C ASP A 117 -1.18 4.42 8.77
N PHE A 118 -0.97 4.17 10.04
CA PHE A 118 0.05 3.27 10.54
C PHE A 118 -0.64 2.06 11.15
N VAL A 119 -0.17 0.86 10.83
CA VAL A 119 -0.77 -0.39 11.29
C VAL A 119 0.21 -1.19 12.11
N VAL A 120 -0.29 -1.81 13.19
CA VAL A 120 0.45 -2.78 13.98
C VAL A 120 0.12 -4.16 13.47
N VAL A 121 1.16 -4.95 13.23
CA VAL A 121 1.09 -6.27 12.60
C VAL A 121 1.46 -7.33 13.63
N GLN A 122 0.71 -8.44 13.65
CA GLN A 122 0.96 -9.58 14.52
C GLN A 122 1.05 -10.87 13.72
N GLY A 123 2.08 -11.68 13.95
CA GLY A 123 2.16 -13.04 13.43
C GLY A 123 1.26 -13.97 14.21
N ALA A 124 0.04 -14.14 13.72
CA ALA A 124 -1.01 -14.98 14.26
C ALA A 124 -1.79 -15.64 13.12
N PRO A 125 -2.60 -16.68 13.41
CA PRO A 125 -3.50 -17.25 12.40
C PRO A 125 -4.38 -16.17 11.75
N VAL A 126 -4.40 -16.20 10.42
CA VAL A 126 -5.16 -15.29 9.55
C VAL A 126 -6.51 -15.93 9.23
N SER A 127 -7.59 -15.21 9.51
CA SER A 127 -8.95 -15.58 9.13
C SER A 127 -9.23 -15.19 7.68
N ALA A 128 -9.54 -16.17 6.84
CA ALA A 128 -9.96 -16.01 5.45
C ALA A 128 -10.81 -17.23 5.03
N HIS A 129 -11.33 -17.24 3.80
CA HIS A 129 -11.95 -18.44 3.26
C HIS A 129 -10.90 -19.53 3.12
N GLU A 130 -11.01 -20.60 3.91
CA GLU A 130 -10.07 -21.72 3.86
C GLU A 130 -10.46 -22.72 2.77
N ILE A 131 -9.54 -22.99 1.85
CA ILE A 131 -9.75 -23.98 0.79
C ILE A 131 -8.54 -24.90 0.67
N ASN A 132 -8.77 -26.13 0.22
CA ASN A 132 -7.72 -27.11 -0.04
C ASN A 132 -7.61 -27.38 -1.54
N MET A 133 -6.40 -27.38 -2.06
CA MET A 133 -6.14 -27.72 -3.46
C MET A 133 -4.80 -28.46 -3.61
N SER A 134 -4.65 -29.16 -4.73
CA SER A 134 -3.39 -29.82 -5.12
C SER A 134 -2.39 -28.81 -5.67
N GLN A 135 -1.12 -29.20 -5.72
CA GLN A 135 -0.06 -28.37 -6.30
C GLN A 135 -0.34 -28.01 -7.77
N SER A 136 -0.94 -28.92 -8.55
CA SER A 136 -1.33 -28.64 -9.95
C SER A 136 -2.42 -27.58 -10.05
N GLU A 137 -3.40 -27.61 -9.14
CA GLU A 137 -4.45 -26.59 -9.08
C GLU A 137 -3.87 -25.23 -8.68
N LEU A 138 -2.93 -25.18 -7.72
CA LEU A 138 -2.22 -23.95 -7.36
C LEU A 138 -1.42 -23.37 -8.53
N ASN A 139 -0.69 -24.22 -9.25
CA ASN A 139 0.10 -23.81 -10.41
C ASN A 139 -0.79 -23.30 -11.57
N SER A 140 -2.05 -23.75 -11.62
CA SER A 140 -3.00 -23.27 -12.63
C SER A 140 -3.43 -21.81 -12.44
N LEU A 141 -3.27 -21.26 -11.23
CA LEU A 141 -3.76 -19.92 -10.87
C LEU A 141 -3.00 -18.77 -11.55
N THR A 142 -1.80 -19.04 -12.08
CA THR A 142 -0.96 -18.06 -12.78
C THR A 142 -0.99 -18.22 -14.30
N GLN A 143 -1.83 -19.12 -14.82
CA GLN A 143 -2.03 -19.29 -16.27
C GLN A 143 -2.87 -18.15 -16.85
N ASP A 144 -2.95 -18.08 -18.18
CA ASP A 144 -3.80 -17.14 -18.88
C ASP A 144 -5.28 -17.37 -18.55
N ALA A 145 -6.05 -16.28 -18.53
CA ALA A 145 -7.48 -16.32 -18.26
C ALA A 145 -8.26 -16.62 -19.54
N THR A 146 -9.30 -17.46 -19.45
CA THR A 146 -10.28 -17.65 -20.52
C THR A 146 -11.55 -16.89 -20.17
N ILE A 147 -11.95 -15.98 -21.06
CA ILE A 147 -13.13 -15.13 -20.94
C ILE A 147 -14.24 -15.68 -21.82
N PHE A 148 -15.41 -15.93 -21.22
CA PHE A 148 -16.61 -16.37 -21.91
C PHE A 148 -17.61 -15.21 -21.95
N TYR A 149 -18.00 -14.79 -23.16
CA TYR A 149 -18.97 -13.72 -23.39
C TYR A 149 -19.65 -13.93 -24.74
N ASP A 150 -20.94 -13.65 -24.87
CA ASP A 150 -21.68 -13.70 -26.16
C ASP A 150 -21.45 -15.01 -26.96
N ASN A 151 -21.51 -16.17 -26.30
CA ASN A 151 -21.21 -17.50 -26.86
C ASN A 151 -19.80 -17.66 -27.49
N LYS A 152 -18.90 -16.72 -27.24
CA LYS A 152 -17.49 -16.74 -27.65
C LYS A 152 -16.62 -17.01 -26.43
N ASN A 153 -15.41 -17.50 -26.70
CA ASN A 153 -14.36 -17.54 -25.71
C ASN A 153 -13.06 -16.97 -26.28
N ILE A 154 -12.29 -16.31 -25.43
CA ILE A 154 -10.97 -15.78 -25.76
C ILE A 154 -10.03 -16.02 -24.57
N THR A 155 -8.77 -16.34 -24.87
CA THR A 155 -7.73 -16.47 -23.86
C THR A 155 -6.86 -15.23 -23.87
N ILE A 156 -6.63 -14.66 -22.69
CA ILE A 156 -5.85 -13.43 -22.50
C ILE A 156 -4.92 -13.57 -21.30
N PRO A 157 -3.72 -12.97 -21.32
CA PRO A 157 -2.90 -12.83 -20.12
C PRO A 157 -3.62 -12.04 -19.01
N GLY A 158 -3.43 -12.43 -17.75
CA GLY A 158 -3.95 -11.65 -16.62
C GLY A 158 -5.44 -11.89 -16.33
N SER A 159 -6.27 -10.88 -16.61
CA SER A 159 -7.73 -10.86 -16.37
C SER A 159 -8.44 -9.93 -17.36
N ILE A 160 -9.76 -10.06 -17.51
CA ILE A 160 -10.58 -9.16 -18.34
C ILE A 160 -10.45 -7.71 -17.88
N PHE A 161 -10.40 -7.48 -16.57
CA PHE A 161 -10.28 -6.15 -16.01
C PHE A 161 -8.93 -5.51 -16.39
N SER A 162 -7.81 -6.21 -16.17
CA SER A 162 -6.49 -5.71 -16.55
C SER A 162 -6.31 -5.52 -18.05
N TYR A 163 -6.92 -6.39 -18.87
CA TYR A 163 -6.93 -6.27 -20.32
C TYR A 163 -7.67 -5.00 -20.76
N CYS A 164 -8.89 -4.78 -20.26
CA CYS A 164 -9.73 -3.66 -20.69
C CYS A 164 -9.27 -2.30 -20.19
N VAL A 165 -8.54 -2.23 -19.07
CA VAL A 165 -7.86 -0.99 -18.64
C VAL A 165 -6.79 -0.54 -19.64
N GLN A 166 -6.16 -1.49 -20.36
CA GLN A 166 -5.06 -1.22 -21.29
C GLN A 166 -5.46 -1.29 -22.77
N HIS A 167 -6.65 -1.80 -23.09
CA HIS A 167 -7.18 -2.00 -24.43
C HIS A 167 -8.63 -1.48 -24.54
N ASP A 168 -8.83 -0.22 -24.18
CA ASP A 168 -10.14 0.42 -24.18
C ASP A 168 -10.77 0.47 -25.59
N GLY A 169 -12.09 0.44 -25.66
CA GLY A 169 -12.86 0.57 -26.90
C GLY A 169 -13.04 -0.70 -27.74
N ASN A 170 -12.47 -1.85 -27.35
CA ASN A 170 -12.80 -3.14 -27.96
C ASN A 170 -14.23 -3.57 -27.58
N GLY A 171 -14.98 -4.21 -28.50
CA GLY A 171 -16.32 -4.74 -28.25
C GLY A 171 -16.43 -5.66 -27.01
N MET A 172 -15.41 -6.46 -26.69
CA MET A 172 -15.39 -7.26 -25.45
C MET A 172 -15.35 -6.37 -24.20
N CYS A 173 -14.58 -5.28 -24.24
CA CYS A 173 -14.43 -4.37 -23.11
C CYS A 173 -15.67 -3.50 -22.90
N ASN A 174 -16.28 -3.05 -24.00
CA ASN A 174 -17.58 -2.37 -23.93
C ASN A 174 -18.63 -3.30 -23.31
N PHE A 175 -18.69 -4.57 -23.75
CA PHE A 175 -19.57 -5.58 -23.16
C PHE A 175 -19.30 -5.79 -21.67
N PHE A 176 -18.03 -5.89 -21.27
CA PHE A 176 -17.66 -6.05 -19.86
C PHE A 176 -18.08 -4.85 -18.99
N VAL A 177 -17.97 -3.63 -19.52
CA VAL A 177 -18.38 -2.41 -18.81
C VAL A 177 -19.90 -2.28 -18.72
N GLU A 178 -20.63 -2.68 -19.76
CA GLU A 178 -22.09 -2.58 -19.83
C GLU A 178 -22.79 -3.70 -19.05
N HIS A 179 -22.32 -4.94 -19.23
CA HIS A 179 -22.93 -6.18 -18.75
C HIS A 179 -21.92 -7.11 -18.04
N PRO A 180 -21.21 -6.65 -17.00
CA PRO A 180 -20.20 -7.46 -16.30
C PRO A 180 -20.78 -8.78 -15.75
N GLU A 181 -22.06 -8.81 -15.38
CA GLU A 181 -22.76 -10.00 -14.87
C GLU A 181 -22.93 -11.13 -15.91
N ASN A 182 -22.87 -10.80 -17.19
CA ASN A 182 -23.03 -11.75 -18.29
C ASN A 182 -21.68 -12.27 -18.81
N LEU A 183 -20.58 -11.89 -18.17
CA LEU A 183 -19.23 -12.31 -18.48
C LEU A 183 -18.70 -13.26 -17.42
N ILE A 184 -18.08 -14.35 -17.86
CA ILE A 184 -17.43 -15.31 -16.97
C ILE A 184 -15.94 -15.33 -17.30
N GLU A 185 -15.10 -15.06 -16.30
CA GLU A 185 -13.65 -15.25 -16.39
C GLU A 185 -13.27 -16.56 -15.69
N THR A 186 -12.41 -17.35 -16.30
CA THR A 186 -11.80 -18.52 -15.66
C THR A 186 -10.29 -18.38 -15.69
N LYS A 187 -9.63 -18.75 -14.59
CA LYS A 187 -8.17 -18.80 -14.49
C LYS A 187 -7.79 -19.99 -13.62
N GLY A 188 -7.24 -21.02 -14.27
CA GLY A 188 -7.03 -22.29 -13.62
C GLY A 188 -8.32 -22.89 -13.05
N VAL A 189 -8.31 -23.25 -11.77
CA VAL A 189 -9.47 -23.81 -11.06
C VAL A 189 -10.51 -22.78 -10.58
N PHE A 190 -10.26 -21.49 -10.74
CA PHE A 190 -11.19 -20.45 -10.32
C PHE A 190 -12.04 -19.95 -11.47
N THR A 191 -13.30 -19.66 -11.14
CA THR A 191 -14.22 -18.90 -11.99
C THR A 191 -14.57 -17.59 -11.28
N TYR A 192 -14.32 -16.46 -11.92
CA TYR A 192 -14.59 -15.13 -11.41
C TYR A 192 -15.86 -14.60 -12.05
N LYS A 193 -16.77 -14.10 -11.21
CA LYS A 193 -18.00 -13.42 -11.66
C LYS A 193 -17.95 -11.97 -11.25
N TYR A 194 -18.49 -11.12 -12.10
CA TYR A 194 -18.46 -9.68 -11.90
C TYR A 194 -19.86 -9.11 -11.70
N GLU A 195 -19.89 -7.88 -11.21
CA GLU A 195 -21.09 -7.06 -11.09
C GLU A 195 -20.75 -5.59 -11.34
N ARG A 196 -21.79 -4.75 -11.33
CA ARG A 196 -21.64 -3.30 -11.39
C ARG A 196 -21.46 -2.76 -9.97
N CYS A 197 -20.28 -2.28 -9.63
CA CYS A 197 -20.04 -1.54 -8.40
C CYS A 197 -20.21 -0.04 -8.61
N SER A 198 -20.61 0.68 -7.56
CA SER A 198 -20.63 2.13 -7.60
C SER A 198 -19.26 2.68 -7.23
N LEU A 199 -18.77 3.64 -8.01
CA LEU A 199 -17.54 4.37 -7.75
C LEU A 199 -17.89 5.80 -7.35
N THR A 200 -17.81 6.10 -6.06
CA THR A 200 -18.09 7.43 -5.50
C THR A 200 -16.83 8.27 -5.54
N TYR A 201 -16.85 9.37 -6.29
CA TYR A 201 -15.76 10.35 -6.35
C TYR A 201 -15.80 11.30 -5.15
N SER A 202 -14.66 11.91 -4.80
CA SER A 202 -14.57 12.87 -3.69
C SER A 202 -15.49 14.09 -3.83
N ASN A 203 -15.93 14.42 -5.04
CA ASN A 203 -16.90 15.49 -5.31
C ASN A 203 -18.37 15.03 -5.17
N GLY A 204 -18.61 13.80 -4.71
CA GLY A 204 -19.92 13.17 -4.57
C GLY A 204 -20.51 12.57 -5.86
N THR A 205 -19.82 12.71 -7.01
CA THR A 205 -20.28 12.09 -8.26
C THR A 205 -20.18 10.58 -8.14
N LYS A 206 -21.22 9.85 -8.54
CA LYS A 206 -21.17 8.39 -8.64
C LYS A 206 -21.04 7.95 -10.10
N LYS A 207 -20.08 7.08 -10.38
CA LYS A 207 -20.01 6.31 -11.63
C LYS A 207 -20.17 4.83 -11.31
N TYR A 208 -20.10 4.02 -12.35
CA TYR A 208 -20.10 2.58 -12.24
C TYR A 208 -18.83 2.02 -12.87
N GLU A 209 -18.32 0.94 -12.30
CA GLU A 209 -17.28 0.13 -12.89
C GLU A 209 -17.55 -1.36 -12.64
N PRO A 210 -17.07 -2.25 -13.52
CA PRO A 210 -17.05 -3.67 -13.23
C PRO A 210 -16.20 -3.99 -12.01
N CYS A 211 -16.70 -4.85 -11.13
CA CYS A 211 -15.98 -5.32 -9.97
C CYS A 211 -16.27 -6.80 -9.71
N LEU A 212 -15.35 -7.47 -9.02
CA LEU A 212 -15.45 -8.85 -8.63
C LEU A 212 -16.55 -9.02 -7.58
N LYS A 213 -17.58 -9.76 -7.98
CA LYS A 213 -18.68 -10.18 -7.11
C LYS A 213 -18.30 -11.40 -6.29
N SER A 214 -17.81 -12.44 -6.96
CA SER A 214 -17.55 -13.74 -6.35
C SER A 214 -16.45 -14.52 -7.08
N VAL A 215 -15.84 -15.45 -6.35
CA VAL A 215 -14.94 -16.46 -6.90
C VAL A 215 -15.56 -17.83 -6.63
N THR A 216 -15.74 -18.63 -7.68
CA THR A 216 -16.22 -20.00 -7.56
C THR A 216 -15.05 -20.97 -7.60
N PHE A 217 -15.03 -21.93 -6.68
CA PHE A 217 -14.07 -23.03 -6.62
C PHE A 217 -14.79 -24.33 -6.28
N LYS A 218 -14.59 -25.37 -7.10
CA LYS A 218 -15.23 -26.70 -6.93
C LYS A 218 -16.76 -26.62 -6.71
N GLY A 219 -17.42 -25.70 -7.40
CA GLY A 219 -18.87 -25.49 -7.32
C GLY A 219 -19.34 -24.66 -6.12
N THR A 220 -18.45 -24.27 -5.21
CA THR A 220 -18.77 -23.37 -4.09
C THR A 220 -18.44 -21.93 -4.48
N GLU A 221 -19.40 -21.02 -4.28
CA GLU A 221 -19.24 -19.60 -4.55
C GLU A 221 -18.81 -18.86 -3.27
N TYR A 222 -17.71 -18.11 -3.37
CA TYR A 222 -17.14 -17.33 -2.28
C TYR A 222 -17.31 -15.84 -2.57
N LEU A 223 -17.99 -15.15 -1.66
CA LEU A 223 -18.16 -13.69 -1.69
C LEU A 223 -17.05 -13.00 -0.91
N THR A 224 -16.88 -11.71 -1.17
CA THR A 224 -16.04 -10.85 -0.32
C THR A 224 -16.55 -10.89 1.12
N ASN A 225 -15.66 -11.15 2.07
CA ASN A 225 -15.97 -11.08 3.49
C ASN A 225 -15.12 -9.99 4.16
N PHE A 226 -15.72 -8.84 4.47
CA PHE A 226 -15.05 -7.73 5.16
C PHE A 226 -14.73 -8.00 6.63
N SER A 227 -15.15 -9.14 7.18
CA SER A 227 -14.70 -9.64 8.49
C SER A 227 -13.42 -10.49 8.42
N ASN A 228 -12.94 -10.83 7.21
CA ASN A 228 -11.63 -11.49 7.06
C ASN A 228 -10.49 -10.55 7.48
N ASP A 229 -9.37 -11.13 7.91
CA ASP A 229 -8.23 -10.37 8.39
C ASP A 229 -7.56 -9.57 7.25
N VAL A 230 -7.10 -8.36 7.57
CA VAL A 230 -6.17 -7.60 6.72
C VAL A 230 -4.75 -8.05 7.05
N ILE A 231 -3.96 -8.39 6.04
CA ILE A 231 -2.58 -8.84 6.22
C ILE A 231 -1.59 -7.87 5.59
N VAL A 232 -0.39 -7.84 6.15
CA VAL A 232 0.78 -7.21 5.54
C VAL A 232 1.65 -8.31 4.95
N TYR A 233 2.02 -8.20 3.68
CA TYR A 233 2.84 -9.22 3.03
C TYR A 233 3.87 -8.61 2.10
N GLN A 234 4.96 -9.34 1.89
CA GLN A 234 5.94 -9.01 0.86
C GLN A 234 5.60 -9.79 -0.42
N PRO A 235 5.29 -9.13 -1.55
CA PRO A 235 5.01 -9.83 -2.80
C PRO A 235 6.14 -10.80 -3.20
N PRO A 236 5.83 -11.94 -3.84
CA PRO A 236 6.82 -12.81 -4.47
C PRO A 236 7.77 -12.05 -5.40
N VAL A 237 9.03 -12.50 -5.47
CA VAL A 237 10.02 -11.88 -6.36
C VAL A 237 9.62 -12.11 -7.81
N GLY A 238 9.59 -11.04 -8.60
CA GLY A 238 9.18 -11.09 -10.01
C GLY A 238 7.71 -10.72 -10.24
N ASP A 239 6.89 -10.65 -9.19
CA ASP A 239 5.52 -10.13 -9.31
C ASP A 239 5.51 -8.62 -9.54
N ILE A 240 4.49 -8.10 -10.22
CA ILE A 240 4.36 -6.66 -10.48
C ILE A 240 4.32 -5.84 -9.18
N TYR A 241 3.69 -6.36 -8.12
CA TYR A 241 3.63 -5.69 -6.83
C TYR A 241 4.96 -5.66 -6.08
N SER A 242 5.92 -6.52 -6.44
CA SER A 242 7.26 -6.50 -5.83
C SER A 242 8.03 -5.21 -6.11
N LEU A 243 7.62 -4.43 -7.12
CA LEU A 243 8.19 -3.12 -7.45
C LEU A 243 7.75 -2.00 -6.49
N ILE A 244 6.71 -2.23 -5.68
CA ILE A 244 6.10 -1.22 -4.80
C ILE A 244 6.63 -1.36 -3.36
N GLY A 245 6.75 -2.61 -2.88
CA GLY A 245 7.14 -2.94 -1.51
C GLY A 245 6.11 -3.81 -0.79
N ASP A 246 6.09 -3.76 0.53
CA ASP A 246 5.10 -4.49 1.34
C ASP A 246 3.68 -3.97 1.04
N ILE A 247 2.73 -4.90 0.88
CA ILE A 247 1.33 -4.63 0.56
C ILE A 247 0.46 -4.90 1.79
N VAL A 248 -0.54 -4.05 2.02
CA VAL A 248 -1.50 -4.16 3.12
C VAL A 248 -2.88 -4.39 2.52
N HIS A 249 -3.34 -5.64 2.42
CA HIS A 249 -4.62 -6.00 1.78
C HIS A 249 -5.39 -7.05 2.57
N ARG A 250 -6.71 -7.14 2.34
CA ARG A 250 -7.56 -8.13 2.98
C ARG A 250 -7.32 -9.52 2.41
N ALA A 251 -7.19 -10.52 3.28
CA ALA A 251 -7.13 -11.91 2.89
C ALA A 251 -8.49 -12.38 2.38
N PHE A 252 -8.56 -12.80 1.11
CA PHE A 252 -9.76 -13.38 0.51
C PHE A 252 -9.77 -14.89 0.72
N PHE A 253 -8.71 -15.58 0.27
CA PHE A 253 -8.52 -17.02 0.49
C PHE A 253 -7.26 -17.29 1.32
N LYS A 254 -7.34 -18.32 2.14
CA LYS A 254 -6.20 -19.07 2.68
C LYS A 254 -6.23 -20.47 2.07
N ILE A 255 -5.28 -20.74 1.19
CA ILE A 255 -5.18 -21.94 0.38
C ILE A 255 -4.20 -22.90 1.04
N ASN A 256 -4.62 -24.12 1.35
CA ASN A 256 -3.75 -25.16 1.85
C ASN A 256 -3.37 -26.14 0.72
N VAL A 257 -2.07 -26.38 0.55
CA VAL A 257 -1.48 -27.29 -0.43
C VAL A 257 -0.37 -28.07 0.26
N ASP A 258 -0.57 -29.37 0.46
CA ASP A 258 0.44 -30.29 1.04
C ASP A 258 1.07 -29.76 2.36
N GLY A 259 0.25 -29.19 3.24
CA GLY A 259 0.69 -28.64 4.52
C GLY A 259 1.33 -27.24 4.47
N LYS A 260 1.43 -26.63 3.28
CA LYS A 260 1.81 -25.23 3.10
C LYS A 260 0.57 -24.37 2.85
N SER A 261 0.56 -23.16 3.39
CA SER A 261 -0.50 -22.20 3.13
C SER A 261 -0.06 -21.08 2.20
N TYR A 262 -0.98 -20.64 1.36
CA TYR A 262 -0.86 -19.49 0.46
C TYR A 262 -2.05 -18.56 0.67
N TYR A 263 -1.88 -17.27 0.39
CA TYR A 263 -2.94 -16.28 0.48
C TYR A 263 -3.24 -15.69 -0.88
N LEU A 264 -4.53 -15.43 -1.12
CA LEU A 264 -4.98 -14.48 -2.15
C LEU A 264 -5.59 -13.28 -1.44
N THR A 265 -5.23 -12.09 -1.89
CA THR A 265 -5.60 -10.84 -1.23
C THR A 265 -6.31 -9.88 -2.17
N ARG A 266 -7.00 -8.91 -1.58
CA ARG A 266 -7.62 -7.80 -2.28
C ARG A 266 -7.59 -6.53 -1.42
N GLY A 267 -7.29 -5.39 -2.04
CA GLY A 267 -7.60 -4.10 -1.44
C GLY A 267 -9.11 -3.92 -1.28
N ASP A 268 -9.57 -3.35 -0.16
CA ASP A 268 -11.01 -3.11 0.05
C ASP A 268 -11.63 -2.16 -0.98
N ASN A 269 -10.81 -1.28 -1.56
CA ASN A 269 -11.17 -0.32 -2.60
C ASN A 269 -10.72 -0.80 -4.00
N ASN A 270 -10.31 -2.06 -4.15
CA ASN A 270 -9.90 -2.62 -5.43
C ASN A 270 -11.04 -3.41 -6.08
N PRO A 271 -11.27 -3.26 -7.39
CA PRO A 271 -12.35 -3.94 -8.10
C PRO A 271 -12.07 -5.43 -8.32
N ILE A 272 -10.82 -5.89 -8.26
CA ILE A 272 -10.44 -7.30 -8.54
C ILE A 272 -9.41 -7.80 -7.53
N LEU A 273 -9.23 -9.12 -7.40
CA LEU A 273 -8.16 -9.70 -6.57
C LEU A 273 -6.78 -9.26 -7.06
N ASP A 274 -5.81 -9.21 -6.16
CA ASP A 274 -4.42 -8.89 -6.50
C ASP A 274 -3.87 -9.87 -7.56
N LEU A 275 -4.26 -11.15 -7.49
CA LEU A 275 -3.91 -12.21 -8.46
C LEU A 275 -4.40 -11.93 -9.89
N GLN A 276 -5.47 -11.15 -10.04
CA GLN A 276 -6.05 -10.81 -11.35
C GLN A 276 -5.31 -9.64 -12.02
N VAL A 277 -4.46 -8.92 -11.29
CA VAL A 277 -3.70 -7.78 -11.82
C VAL A 277 -2.60 -8.26 -12.75
N TYR A 278 -2.54 -7.63 -13.93
CA TYR A 278 -1.51 -7.88 -14.92
C TYR A 278 -1.15 -6.60 -15.68
N ASP A 279 0.13 -6.32 -15.81
CA ASP A 279 0.66 -5.23 -16.61
C ASP A 279 1.14 -5.77 -17.97
N TYR A 280 0.50 -5.33 -19.05
CA TYR A 280 0.86 -5.76 -20.41
C TYR A 280 2.15 -5.11 -20.90
N THR A 281 2.55 -3.99 -20.29
CA THR A 281 3.79 -3.28 -20.64
C THR A 281 5.01 -4.09 -20.19
N ASN A 282 5.07 -4.44 -18.91
CA ASN A 282 6.16 -5.23 -18.34
C ASN A 282 5.95 -6.75 -18.47
N LYS A 283 4.75 -7.19 -18.87
CA LYS A 283 4.33 -8.61 -18.95
C LYS A 283 4.44 -9.33 -17.61
N LEU A 284 4.00 -8.67 -16.55
CA LEU A 284 4.07 -9.17 -15.17
C LEU A 284 2.69 -9.23 -14.55
N GLY A 285 2.41 -10.34 -13.87
CA GLY A 285 1.24 -10.52 -13.01
C GLY A 285 1.64 -10.63 -11.54
N ASN A 286 0.67 -11.00 -10.71
CA ASN A 286 0.91 -11.41 -9.33
C ASN A 286 0.69 -12.93 -9.18
N SER A 287 1.30 -13.50 -8.14
CA SER A 287 1.25 -14.91 -7.79
C SER A 287 0.60 -15.12 -6.41
N PRO A 288 0.09 -16.32 -6.09
CA PRO A 288 -0.36 -16.64 -4.72
C PRO A 288 0.76 -16.41 -3.70
N ILE A 289 0.42 -15.79 -2.56
CA ILE A 289 1.41 -15.34 -1.58
C ILE A 289 1.71 -16.47 -0.61
N PRO A 290 2.93 -17.05 -0.58
CA PRO A 290 3.26 -18.08 0.39
C PRO A 290 3.23 -17.53 1.82
N GLN A 291 2.85 -18.35 2.79
CA GLN A 291 2.68 -17.91 4.19
C GLN A 291 3.94 -17.29 4.81
N ASP A 292 5.13 -17.76 4.44
CA ASP A 292 6.41 -17.22 4.93
C ASP A 292 6.70 -15.78 4.46
N ARG A 293 5.98 -15.30 3.44
CA ARG A 293 6.01 -13.90 3.00
C ARG A 293 4.94 -13.03 3.65
N SER A 294 4.01 -13.62 4.40
CA SER A 294 3.09 -12.87 5.25
C SER A 294 3.85 -12.37 6.48
N ARG A 295 3.81 -11.05 6.70
CA ARG A 295 4.31 -10.43 7.92
C ARG A 295 3.33 -10.61 9.08
N GLY A 296 2.10 -11.02 8.81
CA GLY A 296 1.06 -11.19 9.81
C GLY A 296 -0.17 -10.33 9.52
N LYS A 297 -1.11 -10.35 10.47
CA LYS A 297 -2.37 -9.60 10.36
C LYS A 297 -2.32 -8.26 11.07
N VAL A 298 -3.06 -7.30 10.54
CA VAL A 298 -3.26 -5.98 11.13
C VAL A 298 -4.18 -6.13 12.34
N ILE A 299 -3.70 -5.72 13.51
CA ILE A 299 -4.45 -5.79 14.78
C ILE A 299 -4.83 -4.41 15.33
N LEU A 300 -4.16 -3.35 14.87
CA LEU A 300 -4.41 -1.98 15.30
C LEU A 300 -4.09 -1.00 14.17
N ARG A 301 -4.91 0.05 14.08
CA ARG A 301 -4.72 1.21 13.20
C ARG A 301 -4.46 2.44 14.05
N ILE A 302 -3.42 3.19 13.70
CA ILE A 302 -3.04 4.48 14.27
C ILE A 302 -3.12 5.52 13.15
N PRO A 303 -4.15 6.38 13.13
CA PRO A 303 -4.34 7.36 12.07
C PRO A 303 -3.18 8.36 11.96
N TYR A 304 -2.93 8.83 10.73
CA TYR A 304 -1.99 9.89 10.36
C TYR A 304 -0.49 9.65 10.62
N LEU A 305 -0.13 8.71 11.50
CA LEU A 305 1.27 8.46 11.86
C LEU A 305 2.09 7.89 10.68
N GLY A 306 1.43 7.26 9.71
CA GLY A 306 2.03 6.78 8.47
C GLY A 306 2.53 7.90 7.57
N TYR A 307 2.02 9.13 7.67
CA TYR A 307 2.53 10.26 6.88
C TYR A 307 4.00 10.57 7.17
N PHE A 308 4.48 10.31 8.39
CA PHE A 308 5.91 10.41 8.69
C PHE A 308 6.72 9.43 7.83
N LYS A 309 6.26 8.17 7.73
CA LYS A 309 6.87 7.16 6.85
C LYS A 309 6.80 7.60 5.38
N LEU A 310 5.67 8.10 4.90
CA LEU A 310 5.50 8.56 3.51
C LEU A 310 6.44 9.72 3.17
N PHE A 311 6.63 10.64 4.12
CA PHE A 311 7.56 11.76 3.97
C PHE A 311 9.01 11.28 3.82
N ILE A 312 9.50 10.43 4.73
CA ILE A 312 10.89 9.94 4.65
C ILE A 312 11.16 9.01 3.47
N SER A 313 10.14 8.33 2.95
CA SER A 313 10.26 7.37 1.85
C SER A 313 9.95 7.97 0.47
N GLY A 314 9.60 9.26 0.39
CA GLY A 314 9.34 9.95 -0.87
C GLY A 314 7.98 9.62 -1.52
N TYR A 315 7.12 8.84 -0.87
CA TYR A 315 5.76 8.53 -1.35
C TYR A 315 4.77 9.67 -1.07
N LEU A 316 5.16 10.91 -1.37
CA LEU A 316 4.35 12.11 -1.13
C LEU A 316 3.23 12.26 -2.17
N LYS A 317 3.44 11.79 -3.40
CA LYS A 317 2.44 11.83 -4.46
C LYS A 317 1.25 10.93 -4.08
N GLU A 318 0.08 11.53 -4.08
CA GLU A 318 -1.17 10.82 -3.84
C GLU A 318 -1.55 9.97 -5.05
N ASP A 319 -2.04 8.77 -4.79
CA ASP A 319 -2.52 7.84 -5.80
C ASP A 319 -3.85 8.30 -6.41
N ALA A 320 -4.09 8.04 -7.70
CA ALA A 320 -5.33 8.45 -8.37
C ALA A 320 -6.58 7.81 -7.73
N GLN A 321 -6.44 6.60 -7.19
CA GLN A 321 -7.49 5.87 -6.47
C GLN A 321 -7.94 6.58 -5.19
N CYS A 322 -7.15 7.52 -4.64
CA CYS A 322 -7.57 8.31 -3.49
C CYS A 322 -8.73 9.26 -3.77
N LYS A 323 -9.08 9.47 -5.04
CA LYS A 323 -10.22 10.31 -5.44
C LYS A 323 -11.54 9.54 -5.48
N THR A 324 -11.51 8.24 -5.25
CA THR A 324 -12.64 7.34 -5.51
C THR A 324 -12.77 6.28 -4.43
N GLN A 325 -14.02 5.94 -4.10
CA GLN A 325 -14.36 4.84 -3.21
C GLN A 325 -15.32 3.89 -3.91
N LEU A 326 -14.94 2.61 -3.95
CA LEU A 326 -15.72 1.52 -4.50
C LEU A 326 -16.73 1.04 -3.45
N GLU A 327 -18.00 0.99 -3.84
CA GLU A 327 -19.12 0.48 -3.04
C GLU A 327 -19.66 -0.77 -3.73
N PHE A 328 -19.61 -1.91 -3.03
CA PHE A 328 -20.11 -3.19 -3.53
C PHE A 328 -21.62 -3.28 -3.31
N SER A 329 -22.33 -3.99 -4.18
CA SER A 329 -23.80 -4.11 -4.06
C SER A 329 -24.25 -4.93 -2.83
N HIS A 330 -23.31 -5.66 -2.22
CA HIS A 330 -23.52 -6.62 -1.14
C HIS A 330 -22.80 -6.26 0.18
N SER A 331 -22.21 -5.06 0.28
CA SER A 331 -21.45 -4.60 1.46
C SER A 331 -22.32 -4.02 2.56
#